data_AF-L0DZ84-F1
#
_entry.id   AF-L0DZ84-F1
#
_cell.length_a   1.000
_cell.length_b   1.000
_cell.length_c   1.000
_cell.angle_alpha   90.00
_cell.angle_beta   90.00
_cell.angle_gamma   90.00
#
_symmetry.space_group_name_H-M   'P 1'
#
loop_
_entity.id
_entity.type
_entity.pdbx_description
1 polymer ?
#
loop_
_entity_poly.entity_id
_entity_poly.type
_entity_poly.pdbx_seq_one_letter_code
_entity_poly.pdbx_strand_id
1 'polypeptide(L)'
;MKTRKLLERLGHFLDKDWAEQRAELESIQEVLQKLEEKETRLRAKLEAHPDPDERQEIQAKLEVVHAQRQKGLDRVRQLRAHQRGKAPDPKVTERRATGKAD
;
A
#
# COMPACT_ATOMS: atom_id res chain seq x y z
N MET A 1 34.81 -8.52 -15.45
CA MET A 1 33.38 -8.14 -15.46
C MET A 1 33.29 -6.67 -15.81
N LYS A 2 32.58 -6.28 -16.88
CA LYS A 2 32.48 -4.86 -17.29
C LYS A 2 31.46 -4.15 -16.38
N THR A 3 31.81 -2.99 -15.84
CA THR A 3 31.00 -2.18 -14.89
C THR A 3 29.55 -1.98 -15.34
N ARG A 4 29.30 -1.89 -16.66
CA ARG A 4 27.96 -1.80 -17.23
C ARG A 4 27.05 -2.99 -16.88
N LYS A 5 27.56 -4.22 -16.91
CA LYS A 5 26.78 -5.42 -16.54
C LYS A 5 26.42 -5.46 -15.06
N LEU A 6 27.24 -4.83 -14.21
CA LEU A 6 26.96 -4.72 -12.78
C LEU A 6 25.84 -3.71 -12.52
N LEU A 7 25.87 -2.56 -13.19
CA LEU A 7 24.81 -1.55 -13.11
C LEU A 7 23.47 -2.08 -13.63
N GLU A 8 23.46 -2.83 -14.73
CA GLU A 8 22.24 -3.48 -15.25
C GLU A 8 21.65 -4.48 -14.23
N ARG A 9 22.48 -5.31 -13.60
CA ARG A 9 22.03 -6.25 -12.55
C ARG A 9 21.51 -5.53 -11.31
N LEU A 10 22.15 -4.42 -10.91
CA LEU A 10 21.72 -3.60 -9.79
C LEU A 10 20.37 -2.93 -10.09
N GLY A 11 20.18 -2.42 -11.31
CA GLY A 11 18.90 -1.89 -11.77
C GLY A 11 17.78 -2.94 -11.69
N HIS A 12 18.00 -4.12 -12.28
CA HIS A 12 17.03 -5.21 -12.20
C HIS A 12 16.71 -5.68 -10.78
N PHE A 13 17.70 -5.68 -9.89
CA PHE A 13 17.50 -6.01 -8.48
C PHE A 13 16.62 -4.97 -7.77
N LEU A 14 16.92 -3.67 -7.96
CA LEU A 14 16.14 -2.57 -7.37
C LEU A 14 14.73 -2.46 -7.97
N ASP A 15 14.55 -2.75 -9.25
CA ASP A 15 13.25 -2.78 -9.93
C ASP A 15 12.37 -3.91 -9.40
N LYS A 16 12.95 -5.08 -9.12
CA LYS A 16 12.25 -6.24 -8.55
C LYS A 16 11.68 -5.92 -7.16
N ASP A 17 12.49 -5.29 -6.30
CA ASP A 17 12.03 -4.82 -4.98
C ASP A 17 10.85 -3.85 -5.11
N TRP A 18 10.87 -2.97 -6.11
CA TRP A 18 9.79 -2.01 -6.37
C TRP A 18 8.50 -2.69 -6.84
N ALA A 19 8.62 -3.67 -7.75
CA ALA A 19 7.47 -4.43 -8.25
C ALA A 19 6.81 -5.25 -7.13
N GLU A 20 7.61 -5.90 -6.28
CA GLU A 20 7.11 -6.67 -5.13
C GLU A 20 6.40 -5.77 -4.12
N GLN A 21 6.96 -4.61 -3.78
CA GLN A 21 6.33 -3.64 -2.87
C GLN A 21 5.02 -3.08 -3.44
N ARG A 22 4.95 -2.86 -4.75
CA ARG A 22 3.73 -2.41 -5.41
C ARG A 22 2.66 -3.48 -5.37
N ALA A 23 3.00 -4.73 -5.68
CA ALA A 23 2.07 -5.86 -5.60
C ALA A 23 1.57 -6.07 -4.16
N GLU A 24 2.44 -5.94 -3.15
CA GLU A 24 2.04 -5.98 -1.74
C GLU A 24 1.02 -4.87 -1.45
N LEU A 25 1.29 -3.63 -1.87
CA LEU A 25 0.40 -2.50 -1.64
C LEU A 25 -0.97 -2.68 -2.32
N GLU A 26 -0.99 -3.13 -3.57
CA GLU A 26 -2.22 -3.43 -4.31
C GLU A 26 -3.04 -4.52 -3.59
N SER A 27 -2.40 -5.61 -3.16
CA SER A 27 -3.09 -6.69 -2.42
C SER A 27 -3.70 -6.23 -1.10
N ILE A 28 -3.01 -5.36 -0.35
CA ILE A 28 -3.52 -4.81 0.91
C ILE A 28 -4.71 -3.88 0.65
N GLN A 29 -4.67 -3.08 -0.43
CA GLN A 29 -5.78 -2.20 -0.80
C GLN A 29 -7.05 -2.99 -1.16
N GLU A 30 -6.93 -4.10 -1.88
CA GLU A 30 -8.07 -4.98 -2.18
C GLU A 30 -8.70 -5.54 -0.89
N VAL A 31 -7.88 -5.97 0.07
CA VAL A 31 -8.38 -6.46 1.37
C VAL A 31 -9.05 -5.34 2.15
N LEU A 32 -8.46 -4.13 2.17
CA LEU A 32 -9.04 -2.97 2.85
C LEU A 32 -10.40 -2.57 2.28
N GLN A 33 -10.58 -2.65 0.95
CA GLN A 33 -11.86 -2.39 0.31
C GLN A 33 -12.93 -3.39 0.76
N LYS A 34 -12.58 -4.69 0.80
CA LYS A 34 -13.49 -5.74 1.30
C LYS A 34 -13.85 -5.53 2.78
N LEU A 35 -12.89 -5.09 3.60
CA LEU A 35 -13.15 -4.78 5.01
C LEU A 35 -14.07 -3.58 5.16
N GLU A 36 -13.91 -2.53 4.35
CA GLU A 36 -14.78 -1.35 4.34
C GLU A 36 -16.23 -1.67 3.94
N GLU A 37 -16.41 -2.50 2.90
CA GLU A 37 -17.73 -3.00 2.51
C GLU A 37 -18.36 -3.80 3.66
N LYS A 38 -17.57 -4.63 4.35
CA LYS A 38 -18.03 -5.42 5.48
C LYS A 38 -18.43 -4.54 6.68
N GLU A 39 -17.64 -3.52 7.00
CA GLU A 39 -18.00 -2.54 8.04
C GLU A 39 -19.33 -1.85 7.72
N THR A 40 -19.49 -1.39 6.47
CA THR A 40 -20.71 -0.72 6.01
C THR A 40 -21.92 -1.63 6.15
N ARG A 41 -21.80 -2.90 5.74
CA ARG A 41 -22.88 -3.90 5.88
C ARG A 41 -23.22 -4.17 7.35
N LEU A 42 -22.22 -4.28 8.24
CA LEU A 42 -22.45 -4.53 9.67
C LEU A 42 -23.11 -3.31 10.34
N ARG A 43 -22.72 -2.09 9.98
CA ARG A 43 -23.37 -0.85 10.45
C ARG A 43 -24.83 -0.78 10.02
N ALA A 44 -25.11 -1.04 8.74
CA ALA A 44 -26.48 -1.07 8.22
C ALA A 44 -27.34 -2.13 8.95
N LYS A 45 -26.75 -3.28 9.32
CA LYS A 45 -27.46 -4.29 10.12
C LYS A 45 -27.77 -3.82 11.54
N LEU A 46 -26.88 -3.06 12.18
CA LEU A 46 -27.17 -2.45 13.50
C LEU A 46 -28.29 -1.40 13.42
N GLU A 47 -28.33 -0.65 12.32
CA GLU A 47 -29.39 0.34 12.06
C GLU A 47 -30.75 -0.30 11.81
N ALA A 48 -30.79 -1.55 11.34
CA ALA A 48 -32.03 -2.30 11.13
C ALA A 48 -32.70 -2.78 12.44
N HIS A 49 -32.27 -2.26 13.60
CA HIS A 49 -32.80 -2.57 14.93
C HIS A 49 -32.94 -4.08 15.22
N PRO A 50 -31.83 -4.84 15.18
CA PRO A 50 -31.83 -6.26 15.49
C PRO A 50 -32.16 -6.50 16.98
N ASP A 51 -32.50 -7.74 17.32
CA ASP A 51 -32.69 -8.13 18.71
C ASP A 51 -31.38 -7.98 19.53
N PRO A 52 -31.45 -8.01 20.87
CA PRO A 52 -30.28 -7.75 21.71
C PRO A 52 -29.10 -8.69 21.48
N ASP A 53 -29.35 -9.97 21.21
CA ASP A 53 -28.30 -10.98 21.02
C ASP A 53 -27.63 -10.79 19.65
N GLU A 54 -28.43 -10.62 18.60
CA GLU A 54 -27.93 -10.30 17.26
C GLU A 54 -27.17 -8.97 17.24
N ARG A 55 -27.66 -7.95 17.96
CA ARG A 55 -26.97 -6.67 18.11
C ARG A 55 -25.59 -6.85 18.73
N GLN A 56 -25.47 -7.65 19.79
CA GLN A 56 -24.19 -7.90 20.45
C GLN A 56 -23.21 -8.63 19.53
N GLU A 57 -23.69 -9.63 18.78
CA GLU A 57 -22.86 -10.32 17.80
C GLU A 57 -22.37 -9.42 16.67
N ILE A 58 -23.26 -8.59 16.11
CA ILE A 58 -22.90 -7.66 15.03
C ILE A 58 -21.88 -6.64 15.54
N GLN A 59 -22.06 -6.13 16.75
CA GLN A 59 -21.13 -5.18 17.37
C GLN A 59 -19.74 -5.79 17.56
N ALA A 60 -19.65 -7.01 18.11
CA ALA A 60 -18.38 -7.71 18.26
C ALA A 60 -17.68 -7.95 16.90
N LYS A 61 -18.45 -8.35 15.88
CA LYS A 61 -17.93 -8.50 14.52
C LYS A 61 -17.44 -7.17 13.95
N LEU A 62 -18.16 -6.07 14.19
CA LEU A 62 -17.79 -4.73 13.72
C LEU A 62 -16.47 -4.26 14.35
N GLU A 63 -16.27 -4.48 15.65
CA GLU A 63 -15.04 -4.14 16.35
C GLU A 63 -13.81 -4.87 15.78
N VAL A 64 -13.94 -6.17 15.53
CA VAL A 64 -12.86 -6.97 14.93
C VAL A 64 -12.52 -6.47 13.52
N VAL A 65 -13.54 -6.24 12.69
CA VAL A 65 -13.33 -5.76 11.30
C VAL A 65 -12.70 -4.37 11.32
N HIS A 66 -13.14 -3.49 12.22
CA HIS A 66 -12.58 -2.15 12.37
C HIS A 66 -11.10 -2.18 12.79
N ALA A 67 -10.77 -3.00 13.79
CA ALA A 67 -9.39 -3.18 14.22
C ALA A 67 -8.50 -3.76 13.10
N GLN A 68 -9.02 -4.69 12.29
CA GLN A 68 -8.31 -5.23 11.13
C GLN A 68 -8.07 -4.17 10.06
N ARG A 69 -9.09 -3.38 9.73
CA ARG A 69 -8.98 -2.29 8.74
C ARG A 69 -7.96 -1.24 9.19
N GLN A 70 -7.98 -0.85 10.47
CA GLN A 70 -7.01 0.10 11.01
C GLN A 70 -5.58 -0.42 10.90
N LYS A 71 -5.34 -1.69 11.25
CA LYS A 71 -4.02 -2.33 11.07
C LYS A 71 -3.55 -2.33 9.61
N GLY A 72 -4.46 -2.64 8.68
CA GLY A 72 -4.13 -2.60 7.24
C GLY A 72 -3.79 -1.19 6.74
N LEU A 73 -4.54 -0.17 7.18
CA LEU A 73 -4.24 1.23 6.84
C LEU A 73 -2.86 1.66 7.36
N ASP A 74 -2.51 1.25 8.58
CA ASP A 74 -1.20 1.55 9.14
C ASP A 74 -0.08 0.84 8.38
N ARG A 75 -0.31 -0.40 7.90
CA ARG A 75 0.64 -1.09 7.01
C ARG A 75 0.83 -0.35 5.68
N VAL A 76 -0.24 0.14 5.06
CA VAL A 76 -0.14 0.94 3.83
C VAL A 76 0.65 2.23 4.07
N ARG A 77 0.42 2.92 5.20
CA ARG A 77 1.18 4.13 5.57
C ARG A 77 2.67 3.82 5.71
N GLN A 78 3.03 2.71 6.36
CA GLN A 78 4.41 2.27 6.49
C GLN A 78 5.03 2.02 5.11
N LEU A 79 4.38 1.22 4.24
CA LEU A 79 4.91 0.92 2.90
C LEU A 79 5.13 2.18 2.06
N ARG A 80 4.21 3.15 2.11
CA ARG A 80 4.36 4.44 1.41
C ARG A 80 5.47 5.33 1.98
N ALA A 81 5.70 5.29 3.29
CA ALA A 81 6.81 6.03 3.90
C ALA A 81 8.17 5.50 3.43
N HIS A 82 8.31 4.18 3.30
CA HIS A 82 9.52 3.55 2.75
C HIS A 82 9.77 3.93 1.29
N GLN A 83 8.72 4.20 0.49
CA GLN A 83 8.86 4.69 -0.88
C GLN A 83 9.36 6.14 -0.96
N ARG A 84 8.91 7.02 -0.05
CA ARG A 84 9.32 8.44 -0.03
C ARG A 84 10.77 8.66 0.43
N GLY A 85 11.32 7.75 1.24
CA GLY A 85 12.74 7.75 1.62
C GLY A 85 13.71 7.30 0.50
N LYS A 86 13.20 6.84 -0.64
CA LYS A 86 13.96 6.28 -1.78
C LYS A 86 13.89 7.13 -3.07
N ALA A 87 13.53 8.42 -2.98
CA ALA A 87 13.53 9.28 -4.17
C ALA A 87 14.95 9.35 -4.78
N PRO A 88 15.14 9.15 -6.10
CA PRO A 88 16.43 9.33 -6.74
C PRO A 88 16.85 10.80 -6.68
N ASP A 89 18.13 11.02 -6.38
CA ASP A 89 18.78 12.31 -6.26
C ASP A 89 18.49 13.17 -7.52
N PRO A 90 17.85 14.35 -7.41
CA PRO A 90 17.43 15.15 -8.57
C PRO A 90 18.60 15.64 -9.45
N LYS A 91 19.84 15.49 -8.99
CA LYS A 91 21.06 15.96 -9.67
C LYS A 91 21.53 15.11 -10.85
N VAL A 92 20.94 13.93 -11.09
CA VAL A 92 21.34 13.08 -12.24
C VAL A 92 20.59 13.45 -13.53
N THR A 93 19.45 14.13 -13.42
CA THR A 93 18.59 14.48 -14.56
C THR A 93 19.10 15.67 -15.40
N GLU A 94 20.04 16.47 -14.89
CA GLU A 94 20.46 17.72 -15.52
C GLU A 94 21.63 17.59 -16.51
N ARG A 95 22.33 16.45 -16.58
CA ARG A 95 23.53 16.31 -17.43
C ARG A 95 23.28 15.90 -18.88
N ARG A 96 22.02 15.78 -19.33
CA ARG A 96 21.68 15.40 -20.71
C ARG A 96 21.20 16.53 -21.63
N ALA A 97 21.06 17.76 -21.14
CA ALA A 97 20.43 18.84 -21.91
C ALA A 97 21.37 19.96 -22.41
N THR A 98 22.67 19.93 -22.15
CA THR A 98 23.59 20.98 -22.65
C THR A 98 24.82 20.35 -23.31
N GLY A 99 24.65 19.97 -24.57
CA GLY A 99 25.69 19.35 -25.38
C GLY A 99 25.46 19.55 -26.87
N LYS A 100 25.30 20.81 -27.30
CA LYS A 100 25.62 21.25 -28.66
C LYS A 100 25.84 22.77 -28.63
N ALA A 101 27.10 23.15 -28.49
CA ALA A 101 27.62 24.45 -28.90
C ALA A 101 28.16 24.29 -30.33
N ASP A 102 27.85 25.29 -31.15
CA ASP A 102 28.38 25.74 -32.45
C ASP A 102 29.34 24.83 -33.24
#